data_AF-A0A975MAY6-F1
#
_entry.id   AF-A0A975MAY6-F1
#
_cell.length_a   1.000
_cell.length_b   1.000
_cell.length_c   1.000
_cell.angle_alpha   90.00
_cell.angle_beta   90.00
_cell.angle_gamma   90.00
#
_symmetry.space_group_name_H-M   'P 1'
#
loop_
_entity.id
_entity.type
_entity.pdbx_description
1 polymer ?
#
loop_
_entity_poly.entity_id
_entity_poly.type
_entity_poly.pdbx_seq_one_letter_code
_entity_poly.pdbx_strand_id
1 'polypeptide(L)'
;MAIVAIFLLGIGNFAMHKAVLESGHRMLSQVPGYVHMLGGKATLLTEFLALLAAMLLASTGWTWVLWAYCGYSALNGIAAWLILTDRL
;
A
#
# COMPACT_ATOMS: atom_id res chain seq x y z
N MET A 1 0.51 13.70 16.83
CA MET A 1 0.81 12.26 17.07
C MET A 1 0.20 11.35 16.01
N ALA A 2 -1.12 11.40 15.75
CA ALA A 2 -1.77 10.56 14.73
C ALA A 2 -1.17 10.70 13.32
N ILE A 3 -0.82 11.93 12.89
CA ILE A 3 -0.19 12.18 11.58
C ILE A 3 1.16 11.44 11.44
N VAL A 4 2.00 11.46 12.48
CA VAL A 4 3.30 10.79 12.47
C VAL A 4 3.12 9.27 12.38
N ALA A 5 2.16 8.72 13.13
CA ALA A 5 1.86 7.29 13.09
C ALA A 5 1.30 6.86 11.71
N ILE A 6 0.38 7.63 11.12
CA ILE A 6 -0.15 7.39 9.77
C ILE A 6 0.97 7.47 8.74
N PHE A 7 1.88 8.43 8.87
CA PHE A 7 3.02 8.58 7.98
C PHE A 7 3.96 7.37 8.03
N LEU A 8 4.30 6.88 9.23
CA LEU A 8 5.11 5.68 9.41
C LEU A 8 4.43 4.42 8.83
N LEU A 9 3.12 4.27 9.05
CA LEU A 9 2.32 3.21 8.42
C LEU A 9 2.35 3.32 6.89
N GLY A 10 2.26 4.54 6.37
CA GLY A 10 2.41 4.83 4.95
C GLY A 10 3.74 4.33 4.40
N ILE A 11 4.86 4.66 5.05
CA ILE A 11 6.20 4.18 4.64
C ILE A 11 6.22 2.64 4.57
N GLY A 12 5.68 1.97 5.59
CA GLY A 12 5.59 0.51 5.62
C GLY A 12 4.76 -0.06 4.46
N ASN A 13 3.59 0.52 4.20
CA ASN A 13 2.70 0.09 3.13
C ASN A 13 3.34 0.27 1.74
N PHE A 14 4.00 1.41 1.52
CA PHE A 14 4.78 1.66 0.30
C PHE A 14 5.92 0.68 0.12
N ALA A 15 6.67 0.39 1.18
CA ALA A 15 7.75 -0.59 1.14
C ALA A 15 7.25 -1.99 0.82
N MET A 16 6.12 -2.41 1.41
CA MET A 16 5.49 -3.70 1.12
C MET A 16 5.00 -3.78 -0.33
N HIS A 17 4.27 -2.77 -0.82
CA HIS A 17 3.82 -2.73 -2.21
C HIS A 17 4.98 -2.74 -3.20
N LYS A 18 6.05 -1.99 -2.90
CA LYS A 18 7.27 -2.01 -3.71
C LYS A 18 7.95 -3.38 -3.69
N ALA A 19 8.00 -4.06 -2.54
CA ALA A 19 8.55 -5.40 -2.42
C ALA A 19 7.74 -6.43 -3.24
N VAL A 20 6.40 -6.34 -3.21
CA VAL A 20 5.52 -7.16 -4.07
C VAL A 20 5.80 -6.91 -5.56
N LEU A 21 5.98 -5.64 -5.95
CA LEU A 21 6.31 -5.25 -7.30
C LEU A 21 7.69 -5.74 -7.77
N GLU A 22 8.70 -5.63 -6.92
CA GLU A 22 10.07 -6.07 -7.21
C GLU A 22 10.24 -7.59 -7.09
N SER A 23 9.37 -8.29 -6.35
CA SER A 23 9.45 -9.75 -6.14
C SER A 23 9.23 -10.60 -7.40
N GLY A 24 8.74 -10.02 -8.50
CA GLY A 24 8.83 -10.63 -9.83
C GLY A 24 8.30 -12.06 -9.94
N HIS A 25 7.21 -12.40 -9.24
CA HIS A 25 6.65 -13.75 -9.28
C HIS A 25 6.24 -14.16 -10.69
N ARG A 26 6.47 -15.44 -11.04
CA ARG A 26 6.27 -16.04 -12.36
C ARG A 26 4.86 -15.87 -12.94
N MET A 27 3.83 -15.55 -12.13
CA MET A 27 2.49 -15.25 -12.64
C MET A 27 2.40 -13.91 -13.39
N LEU A 28 3.31 -12.97 -13.16
CA LEU A 28 3.40 -11.70 -13.91
C LEU A 28 4.16 -11.83 -15.24
N SER A 29 4.85 -12.95 -15.45
CA SER A 29 5.56 -13.24 -16.71
C SER A 29 4.63 -13.61 -17.88
N GLN A 30 3.33 -13.78 -17.62
CA GLN A 30 2.32 -14.08 -18.66
C GLN A 30 1.46 -12.87 -19.06
N VAL A 31 1.64 -11.70 -18.42
CA VAL A 31 0.85 -10.48 -18.70
C VAL A 31 1.75 -9.46 -19.41
N PRO A 32 1.32 -8.80 -20.51
CA PRO A 32 2.19 -7.93 -21.31
C PRO A 32 2.84 -6.86 -20.43
N GLY A 33 4.17 -6.72 -20.50
CA GLY A 33 4.97 -5.88 -19.59
C GLY A 33 4.54 -4.41 -19.46
N TYR A 34 3.76 -3.90 -20.42
CA TYR A 34 3.14 -2.57 -20.34
C TYR A 34 2.11 -2.46 -19.20
N VAL A 35 1.31 -3.51 -18.98
CA VAL A 35 0.28 -3.54 -17.92
C VAL A 35 0.92 -3.73 -16.54
N HIS A 36 2.06 -4.42 -16.46
CA HIS A 36 2.79 -4.62 -15.21
C HIS A 36 3.42 -3.30 -14.70
N MET A 37 4.00 -2.50 -15.61
CA MET A 37 4.64 -1.24 -15.27
C MET A 37 3.63 -0.11 -14.97
N LEU A 38 2.47 -0.12 -15.66
CA LEU A 38 1.35 0.78 -15.38
C LEU A 38 0.58 0.38 -14.12
N GLY A 39 0.29 -0.91 -13.94
CA GLY A 39 -0.39 -1.44 -12.76
C GLY A 39 0.42 -1.19 -11.49
N GLY A 40 1.74 -1.41 -11.54
CA GLY A 40 2.61 -1.14 -10.41
C GLY A 40 2.65 0.32 -9.96
N LYS A 41 2.79 1.24 -10.93
CA LYS A 41 2.79 2.68 -10.65
C LYS A 41 1.41 3.20 -10.24
N ALA A 42 0.34 2.66 -10.80
CA ALA A 42 -1.03 3.01 -10.44
C ALA A 42 -1.36 2.60 -9.00
N THR A 43 -0.90 1.42 -8.55
CA THR A 43 -1.03 1.01 -7.15
C THR A 43 -0.30 1.95 -6.22
N LEU A 44 0.99 2.25 -6.48
CA LEU A 44 1.75 3.22 -5.67
C LEU A 44 1.11 4.62 -5.62
N LEU A 45 0.52 5.08 -6.73
CA LEU A 45 -0.21 6.34 -6.77
C LEU A 45 -1.49 6.28 -5.92
N THR A 46 -2.20 5.16 -5.95
CA THR A 46 -3.40 4.94 -5.13
C THR A 46 -3.04 4.92 -3.65
N GLU A 47 -1.97 4.21 -3.28
CA GLU A 47 -1.36 4.22 -1.95
C GLU A 47 -1.03 5.65 -1.48
N PHE A 48 -0.47 6.47 -2.39
CA PHE A 48 -0.12 7.85 -2.10
C PHE A 48 -1.36 8.68 -1.81
N LEU A 49 -2.37 8.58 -2.67
CA LEU A 49 -3.62 9.32 -2.50
C LEU A 49 -4.35 8.91 -1.21
N ALA A 50 -4.34 7.61 -0.88
CA ALA A 50 -4.90 7.11 0.38
C ALA A 50 -4.16 7.67 1.60
N LEU A 51 -2.80 7.66 1.58
CA LEU A 51 -1.98 8.24 2.64
C LEU A 51 -2.22 9.75 2.77
N LEU A 52 -2.24 10.46 1.66
CA LEU A 52 -2.46 11.90 1.61
C LEU A 52 -3.83 12.26 2.19
N ALA A 53 -4.89 11.56 1.77
CA ALA A 53 -6.23 11.75 2.30
C ALA A 53 -6.28 11.48 3.81
N ALA A 54 -5.64 10.40 4.28
CA ALA A 54 -5.59 10.08 5.70
C ALA A 54 -4.86 11.15 6.52
N MET A 55 -3.74 11.67 6.03
CA MET A 55 -2.99 12.75 6.69
C MET A 55 -3.75 14.08 6.69
N LEU A 56 -4.43 14.43 5.59
CA LEU A 56 -5.26 15.62 5.51
C LEU A 56 -6.42 15.55 6.51
N LEU A 57 -7.13 14.42 6.58
CA LEU A 57 -8.20 14.21 7.56
C LEU A 57 -7.67 14.19 8.99
N ALA A 58 -6.51 13.58 9.24
CA ALA A 58 -5.89 13.64 10.57
C ALA A 58 -5.49 15.07 10.96
N SER A 59 -5.17 15.94 10.00
CA SER A 59 -4.84 17.35 10.24
C SER A 59 -6.05 18.20 10.65
N THR A 60 -7.27 17.80 10.29
CA THR A 60 -8.50 18.48 10.74
C THR A 60 -8.95 18.06 12.14
N GLY A 61 -8.17 17.19 12.82
CA GLY A 61 -8.45 16.71 14.17
C GLY A 61 -9.21 15.38 14.22
N TRP A 62 -9.49 14.74 13.08
CA TRP A 62 -10.13 13.43 13.02
C TRP A 62 -9.14 12.30 13.35
N THR A 63 -8.86 12.12 14.64
CA THR A 63 -7.94 11.09 15.15
C THR A 63 -8.38 9.66 14.87
N TRP A 64 -9.67 9.40 14.62
CA TRP A 64 -10.17 8.06 14.30
C TRP A 64 -9.61 7.51 12.97
N VAL A 65 -9.20 8.39 12.06
CA VAL A 65 -8.60 8.03 10.76
C VAL A 65 -7.32 7.22 10.94
N LEU A 66 -6.62 7.37 12.06
CA LEU A 66 -5.47 6.52 12.41
C LEU A 66 -5.87 5.04 12.43
N TRP A 67 -7.00 4.70 13.06
CA TRP A 67 -7.45 3.31 13.18
C TRP A 67 -7.93 2.76 11.84
N ALA A 68 -8.64 3.59 11.07
CA ALA A 68 -9.05 3.23 9.71
C ALA A 68 -7.83 2.93 8.83
N TYR A 69 -6.82 3.81 8.86
CA TYR A 69 -5.60 3.64 8.08
C TYR A 69 -4.77 2.45 8.58
N CYS A 70 -4.71 2.22 9.89
CA CYS A 70 -4.05 1.04 10.46
C CYS A 70 -4.71 -0.26 10.00
N GLY A 71 -6.04 -0.34 10.01
CA GLY A 71 -6.78 -1.49 9.51
C GLY A 71 -6.55 -1.72 8.00
N TYR A 72 -6.58 -0.64 7.22
CA TYR A 72 -6.26 -0.67 5.79
C TYR A 72 -4.84 -1.19 5.54
N SER A 73 -3.82 -0.65 6.23
CA SER A 73 -2.43 -1.11 6.11
C SER A 73 -2.25 -2.57 6.53
N ALA A 74 -2.99 -3.05 7.54
CA ALA A 74 -2.94 -4.46 7.94
C ALA A 74 -3.50 -5.38 6.84
N LEU A 75 -4.62 -5.01 6.22
CA LEU A 75 -5.19 -5.76 5.10
C LEU A 75 -4.26 -5.77 3.89
N ASN A 76 -3.65 -4.62 3.55
CA ASN A 76 -2.66 -4.56 2.47
C ASN A 76 -1.42 -5.39 2.78
N GLY A 77 -0.96 -5.40 4.03
CA GLY A 77 0.15 -6.26 4.47
C GLY A 77 -0.18 -7.75 4.34
N ILE A 78 -1.40 -8.17 4.70
CA ILE A 78 -1.87 -9.55 4.51
C ILE A 78 -1.95 -9.90 3.02
N ALA A 79 -2.52 -9.02 2.21
CA ALA A 79 -2.59 -9.23 0.76
C ALA A 79 -1.19 -9.35 0.13
N ALA A 80 -0.28 -8.44 0.49
CA ALA A 80 1.12 -8.47 0.06
C ALA A 80 1.80 -9.78 0.49
N TRP A 81 1.60 -10.23 1.73
CA TRP A 81 2.17 -11.47 2.23
C TRP A 81 1.65 -12.71 1.49
N LEU A 82 0.35 -12.77 1.20
CA LEU A 82 -0.24 -13.88 0.46
C LEU A 82 0.31 -13.95 -0.97
N ILE A 83 0.47 -12.80 -1.64
CA ILE A 83 1.06 -12.70 -2.97
C ILE A 83 2.54 -13.12 -2.94
N LEU A 84 3.32 -12.65 -1.95
CA LEU A 84 4.74 -12.96 -1.81
C LEU A 84 5.03 -14.42 -1.44
N THR A 85 4.08 -15.10 -0.80
CA THR A 85 4.22 -16.49 -0.37
C THR A 85 3.65 -17.47 -1.39
N ASP A 86 3.21 -17.00 -2.57
CA ASP A 86 2.58 -17.81 -3.62
C ASP A 86 1.40 -18.66 -3.06
N ARG A 87 0.69 -18.11 -2.07
CA ARG A 87 -0.50 -18.75 -1.46
C ARG A 87 -1.79 -18.38 -2.19
N LEU A 88 -1.67 -17.60 -3.28
CA LEU A 88 -2.74 -16.97 -4.05
C LEU A 88 -2.28 -16.89 -5.51
#